data_AF-A0A1A6GXL5-F1
#
_entry.id   AF-A0A1A6GXL5-F1
#
_cell.length_a   1.000
_cell.length_b   1.000
_cell.length_c   1.000
_cell.angle_alpha   90.00
_cell.angle_beta   90.00
_cell.angle_gamma   90.00
#
_symmetry.space_group_name_H-M   'P 1'
#
loop_
_entity.id
_entity.type
_entity.pdbx_description
1 polymer ?
#
loop_
_entity_poly.entity_id
_entity_poly.type
_entity_poly.pdbx_seq_one_letter_code
_entity_poly.pdbx_strand_id
1 'polypeptide(L)'
;MKGSSTLLVVALTLLCICGLTTAEDDNEFFMEFLQTLLVGTTEELYEGPLGKYNVNDMAKSALGELKSCIDGLQPVHKEQLVKLLVQVLDDKEDT
;
A
#
# COMPACT_ATOMS: atom_id res chain seq x y z
N MET A 1 -22.05 -7.12 3.67
CA MET A 1 -21.38 -6.89 4.96
C MET A 1 -20.95 -5.43 4.99
N LYS A 2 -21.37 -4.66 6.00
CA LYS A 2 -21.11 -3.21 6.13
C LYS A 2 -20.15 -3.02 7.29
N GLY A 3 -18.88 -3.27 7.02
CA GLY A 3 -17.79 -3.16 7.98
C GLY A 3 -16.51 -3.39 7.21
N SER A 4 -15.91 -2.31 6.68
CA SER A 4 -14.59 -2.42 6.06
C SER A 4 -13.87 -1.07 5.96
N SER A 5 -14.58 0.05 5.76
CA SER A 5 -13.93 1.36 5.58
C SER A 5 -13.12 1.82 6.80
N THR A 6 -13.58 1.58 8.02
CA THR A 6 -12.81 1.93 9.23
C THR A 6 -11.60 1.03 9.45
N LEU A 7 -11.69 -0.26 9.08
CA LEU A 7 -10.57 -1.19 9.17
C LEU A 7 -9.49 -0.89 8.13
N LEU A 8 -9.89 -0.53 6.91
CA LEU A 8 -8.98 -0.08 5.85
C LEU A 8 -8.21 1.17 6.26
N VAL A 9 -8.89 2.17 6.81
CA VAL A 9 -8.25 3.42 7.26
C VAL A 9 -7.27 3.14 8.39
N VAL A 10 -7.61 2.28 9.33
CA VAL A 10 -6.72 1.87 10.45
C VAL A 10 -5.52 1.07 9.94
N ALA A 11 -5.70 0.15 9.00
CA ALA A 11 -4.60 -0.61 8.39
C ALA A 11 -3.66 0.30 7.59
N LEU A 12 -4.22 1.26 6.84
CA LEU A 12 -3.46 2.24 6.07
C LEU A 12 -2.66 3.17 7.01
N THR A 13 -3.27 3.64 8.10
CA THR A 13 -2.56 4.46 9.09
C THR A 13 -1.46 3.67 9.79
N LEU A 14 -1.70 2.42 10.18
CA LEU A 14 -0.67 1.55 10.74
C LEU A 14 0.48 1.29 9.77
N LEU A 15 0.20 1.05 8.49
CA LEU A 15 1.23 0.90 7.46
C LEU A 15 2.08 2.18 7.33
N CYS A 16 1.45 3.35 7.27
CA CYS A 16 2.17 4.63 7.23
C CYS A 16 3.03 4.90 8.47
N ILE A 17 2.58 4.47 9.66
CA ILE A 17 3.33 4.68 10.91
C ILE A 17 4.48 3.66 11.04
N CYS A 18 4.31 2.43 10.56
CA CYS A 18 5.33 1.38 10.61
C CYS A 18 6.48 1.59 9.60
N GLY A 19 6.25 2.28 8.48
CA GLY A 19 7.30 2.63 7.51
C GLY A 19 8.24 3.76 7.93
N LEU A 20 7.98 4.43 9.06
CA LEU A 20 8.79 5.57 9.52
C LEU A 20 10.03 5.19 10.33
N THR A 21 10.25 3.91 10.64
CA THR A 21 11.36 3.49 11.50
C THR A 21 12.62 3.16 10.67
N THR A 22 13.37 4.22 10.34
CA THR A 22 14.85 4.22 10.21
C THR A 22 15.53 3.27 9.22
N ALA A 23 15.33 3.48 7.91
CA ALA A 23 16.36 3.40 6.86
C ALA A 23 15.84 4.09 5.59
N GLU A 24 16.74 4.68 4.80
CA GLU A 24 16.40 5.32 3.51
C GLU A 24 15.81 4.30 2.53
N ASP A 25 16.35 3.06 2.53
CA ASP A 25 15.86 1.89 1.78
C ASP A 25 14.43 1.46 2.18
N ASP A 26 14.02 1.67 3.44
CA ASP A 26 12.69 1.27 3.92
C ASP A 26 11.59 2.20 3.39
N ASN A 27 11.93 3.47 3.10
CA ASN A 27 11.00 4.40 2.47
C ASN A 27 10.78 4.03 0.99
N GLU A 28 11.84 3.76 0.23
CA GLU A 28 11.73 3.39 -1.19
C GLU A 28 10.89 2.11 -1.36
N PHE A 29 11.20 1.06 -0.58
CA PHE A 29 10.40 -0.16 -0.56
C PHE A 29 8.93 0.10 -0.23
N PHE A 30 8.65 0.90 0.80
CA PHE A 30 7.29 1.17 1.24
C PHE A 30 6.49 1.93 0.17
N MET A 31 7.14 2.87 -0.53
CA MET A 31 6.52 3.64 -1.61
C MET A 31 6.25 2.76 -2.83
N GLU A 32 7.20 1.93 -3.24
CA GLU A 32 7.02 0.95 -4.32
C GLU A 32 5.89 -0.04 -3.99
N PHE A 33 5.83 -0.52 -2.74
CA PHE A 33 4.76 -1.37 -2.24
C PHE A 33 3.39 -0.68 -2.32
N LEU A 34 3.26 0.56 -1.81
CA LEU A 34 2.01 1.31 -1.84
C LEU A 34 1.57 1.63 -3.27
N GLN A 35 2.50 2.03 -4.14
CA GLN A 35 2.19 2.30 -5.53
C GLN A 35 1.66 1.05 -6.22
N THR A 36 2.35 -0.08 -6.10
CA THR A 36 1.94 -1.36 -6.69
C THR A 36 0.60 -1.83 -6.09
N LEU A 37 0.36 -1.62 -4.80
CA LEU A 37 -0.91 -1.94 -4.15
C LEU A 37 -2.08 -1.11 -4.70
N LEU A 38 -1.85 0.17 -4.97
CA LEU A 38 -2.87 1.07 -5.49
C LEU A 38 -3.15 0.82 -6.98
N VAL A 39 -2.12 0.77 -7.84
CA VAL A 39 -2.33 0.76 -9.30
C VAL A 39 -2.06 -0.59 -9.97
N GLY A 40 -1.27 -1.47 -9.35
CA GLY A 40 -0.90 -2.78 -9.89
C GLY A 40 -1.84 -3.90 -9.48
N THR A 41 -1.35 -5.12 -9.60
CA THR A 41 -1.99 -6.40 -9.30
C THR A 41 -1.36 -7.06 -8.08
N THR A 42 -2.02 -8.09 -7.54
CA THR A 42 -1.44 -8.88 -6.44
C THR A 42 -0.21 -9.68 -6.91
N GLU A 43 -0.15 -10.07 -8.18
CA GLU A 43 1.01 -10.75 -8.77
C GLU A 43 2.22 -9.82 -8.86
N GLU A 44 2.03 -8.59 -9.35
CA GLU A 44 3.08 -7.57 -9.39
C GLU A 44 3.61 -7.21 -8.00
N LEU A 45 2.78 -7.27 -6.95
CA LEU A 45 3.25 -7.12 -5.57
C LEU A 45 4.23 -8.24 -5.18
N TYR A 46 3.97 -9.49 -5.56
CA TYR A 46 4.81 -10.63 -5.23
C TYR A 46 6.05 -10.76 -6.13
N GLU A 47 5.98 -10.33 -7.39
CA GLU A 47 7.12 -10.32 -8.29
C GLU A 47 8.03 -9.12 -8.07
N GLY A 48 7.48 -7.99 -7.64
CA GLY A 48 8.21 -6.75 -7.35
C GLY A 48 8.55 -6.61 -5.86
N PRO A 49 7.92 -5.67 -5.13
CA PRO A 49 8.38 -5.24 -3.80
C PRO A 49 8.42 -6.39 -2.78
N LEU A 50 7.50 -7.36 -2.87
CA LEU A 50 7.49 -8.51 -1.95
C LEU A 50 8.36 -9.68 -2.39
N GLY A 51 8.96 -9.65 -3.59
CA GLY A 51 9.66 -10.79 -4.19
C GLY A 51 10.85 -11.32 -3.41
N LYS A 52 11.49 -10.46 -2.59
CA LYS A 52 12.58 -10.86 -1.69
C LYS A 52 12.11 -11.51 -0.39
N TYR A 53 10.81 -11.53 -0.10
CA TYR A 53 10.25 -12.03 1.15
C TYR A 53 9.54 -13.36 0.98
N ASN A 54 9.73 -14.27 1.95
CA ASN A 54 8.94 -15.49 2.04
C ASN A 54 7.59 -15.20 2.72
N VAL A 55 6.64 -14.65 1.95
CA VAL A 55 5.29 -14.33 2.43
C VAL A 55 4.48 -15.62 2.59
N ASN A 56 4.00 -15.90 3.80
CA ASN A 56 3.18 -17.08 4.07
C ASN A 56 1.76 -16.97 3.47
N ASP A 57 1.07 -18.11 3.33
CA ASP A 57 -0.22 -18.18 2.64
C ASP A 57 -1.34 -17.37 3.31
N MET A 58 -1.30 -17.23 4.63
CA MET A 58 -2.27 -16.43 5.37
C MET A 58 -2.08 -14.94 5.08
N ALA A 59 -0.83 -14.47 5.06
CA ALA A 59 -0.51 -13.10 4.67
C ALA A 59 -0.87 -12.83 3.21
N LYS A 60 -0.63 -13.80 2.31
CA LYS A 60 -1.05 -13.69 0.90
C LYS A 60 -2.56 -13.53 0.75
N SER A 61 -3.31 -14.31 1.51
CA SER A 61 -4.78 -14.26 1.52
C SER A 61 -5.29 -12.91 2.03
N ALA A 62 -4.72 -12.43 3.14
CA ALA A 62 -5.05 -11.12 3.70
C ALA A 62 -4.73 -9.96 2.72
N LEU A 63 -3.59 -10.03 2.02
CA LEU A 63 -3.23 -9.05 0.99
C LEU A 63 -4.19 -9.07 -0.20
N GLY A 64 -4.66 -10.25 -0.61
CA GLY A 64 -5.70 -10.39 -1.63
C GLY A 64 -7.02 -9.71 -1.24
N GLU A 65 -7.47 -9.88 0.00
CA GLU A 65 -8.68 -9.21 0.50
C GLU A 65 -8.51 -7.68 0.57
N LEU A 66 -7.36 -7.21 1.03
CA LEU A 66 -7.01 -5.78 1.02
C LEU A 66 -7.06 -5.20 -0.39
N LYS A 67 -6.44 -5.91 -1.36
CA LYS A 67 -6.42 -5.49 -2.76
C LYS A 67 -7.83 -5.45 -3.35
N SER A 68 -8.64 -6.46 -3.08
CA SER A 68 -10.05 -6.48 -3.50
C SER A 68 -10.85 -5.30 -2.95
N CYS A 69 -10.61 -4.91 -1.70
CA CYS A 69 -11.22 -3.71 -1.12
C CYS A 69 -10.80 -2.43 -1.85
N ILE A 70 -9.52 -2.31 -2.21
CA ILE A 70 -8.98 -1.15 -2.94
C ILE A 70 -9.54 -1.10 -4.37
N ASP A 71 -9.61 -2.24 -5.05
CA ASP A 71 -10.17 -2.32 -6.41
C ASP A 71 -11.68 -2.08 -6.45
N GLY A 72 -12.38 -2.32 -5.33
CA GLY A 72 -13.79 -1.98 -5.15
C GLY A 72 -14.06 -0.49 -4.87
N LEU A 73 -13.03 0.35 -4.68
CA LEU A 73 -13.20 1.79 -4.48
C LEU A 73 -13.79 2.45 -5.73
N GLN A 74 -14.56 3.52 -5.54
CA GLN A 74 -14.95 4.37 -6.67
C GLN A 74 -13.69 4.93 -7.34
N PRO A 75 -13.65 5.03 -8.69
CA PRO A 75 -12.47 5.48 -9.43
C PRO A 75 -11.89 6.80 -8.90
N VAL A 76 -12.75 7.75 -8.53
CA VAL A 76 -12.34 9.05 -7.97
C VAL A 76 -11.58 8.91 -6.64
N HIS A 77 -11.95 7.97 -5.77
CA HIS A 77 -11.25 7.76 -4.51
C HIS A 77 -9.90 7.10 -4.73
N LYS A 78 -9.82 6.15 -5.67
CA LYS A 78 -8.56 5.52 -6.08
C LYS A 78 -7.59 6.55 -6.65
N GLU A 79 -8.08 7.46 -7.51
CA GLU A 79 -7.29 8.57 -8.05
C GLU A 79 -6.77 9.52 -6.96
N GLN A 80 -7.60 9.88 -5.97
CA GLN A 80 -7.18 10.74 -4.87
C GLN A 80 -6.12 10.07 -3.97
N LEU A 81 -6.19 8.75 -3.76
CA LEU A 81 -5.14 8.02 -3.03
C LEU A 81 -3.81 8.04 -3.78
N VAL A 82 -3.82 7.93 -5.11
CA VAL A 82 -2.60 8.06 -5.94
C VAL A 82 -2.03 9.47 -5.84
N LYS A 83 -2.88 10.51 -5.92
CA LYS A 83 -2.43 11.91 -5.76
C LYS A 83 -1.81 12.18 -4.40
N LEU A 84 -2.42 11.63 -3.34
CA LEU A 84 -1.88 11.72 -1.99
C LEU A 84 -0.49 11.06 -1.91
N LEU A 85 -0.30 9.90 -2.54
CA LEU A 85 1.00 9.23 -2.58
C LEU A 85 2.06 10.10 -3.28
N VAL A 86 1.73 10.70 -4.43
CA VAL A 86 2.63 11.62 -5.14
C VAL A 86 2.99 12.83 -4.28
N GLN A 87 2.01 13.43 -3.60
CA GLN A 87 2.27 14.57 -2.72
C GLN A 87 3.24 14.22 -1.58
N VAL A 88 3.10 13.04 -0.97
CA VAL A 88 4.00 12.57 0.10
C VAL A 88 5.43 12.33 -0.43
N LEU A 89 5.59 12.01 -1.71
CA LEU A 89 6.89 11.86 -2.36
C LEU A 89 7.53 13.22 -2.71
N ASP A 90 6.76 14.13 -3.30
CA ASP A 90 7.24 15.45 -3.72
C ASP A 90 7.65 16.32 -2.52
N ASP A 91 6.92 16.25 -1.39
CA ASP A 91 7.25 16.97 -0.15
C ASP A 91 8.58 16.48 0.50
N LYS A 92 9.16 15.38 -0.01
CA LYS A 92 10.42 14.79 0.49
C LYS A 92 11.67 15.30 -0.25
N GLU A 93 11.54 15.96 -1.41
CA GLU A 93 12.70 16.45 -2.18
C GLU A 93 13.25 17.81 -1.71
N ASP A 94 12.65 18.45 -0.69
CA ASP A 94 13.00 19.81 -0.24
C ASP A 94 13.70 19.87 1.14
N THR A 95 14.33 18.78 1.62
CA THR A 95 15.12 18.76 2.89
C THR A 95 16.48 18.09 2.69
#